data_AF-A0A5E4IUD8-F1
#
_entry.id   AF-A0A5E4IUD8-F1
#
_cell.length_a   1.000
_cell.length_b   1.000
_cell.length_c   1.000
_cell.angle_alpha   90.00
_cell.angle_beta   90.00
_cell.angle_gamma   90.00
#
_symmetry.space_group_name_H-M   'P 1'
#
loop_
_entity.id
_entity.type
_entity.pdbx_description
1 polymer ?
#
loop_
_entity_poly.entity_id
_entity_poly.type
_entity_poly.pdbx_seq_one_letter_code
_entity_poly.pdbx_strand_id
1 'polypeptide(L)'
;MGLPEEGAATSLARPGVRERARGRDLAMAQARAELDWEGQFQAAINPAKARQIRHRRGVETDTCTMCSELCAIRLAKEARELEKGRK
;
A
#
# COMPACT_ATOMS: atom_id res chain seq x y z
N MET A 1 17.92 24.88 -11.19
CA MET A 1 18.59 23.56 -11.13
C MET A 1 17.70 22.65 -10.30
N GLY A 2 16.99 21.74 -10.97
CA GLY A 2 16.09 20.79 -10.32
C GLY A 2 16.86 19.80 -9.46
N LEU A 3 16.39 19.62 -8.22
CA LEU A 3 16.90 18.58 -7.34
C LEU A 3 16.60 17.21 -7.97
N PRO A 4 17.57 16.29 -7.94
CA PRO A 4 17.48 15.05 -8.68
C PRO A 4 16.51 14.08 -8.00
N GLU A 5 15.85 13.24 -8.79
CA GLU A 5 14.87 12.23 -8.38
C GLU A 5 15.53 11.04 -7.65
N GLU A 6 16.32 11.32 -6.62
CA GLU A 6 17.17 10.35 -5.93
C GLU A 6 16.54 9.93 -4.61
N GLY A 7 15.90 8.77 -4.62
CA GLY A 7 15.72 7.92 -3.44
C GLY A 7 14.61 8.35 -2.48
N ALA A 8 13.36 7.98 -2.79
CA ALA A 8 12.24 8.07 -1.85
C ALA A 8 12.57 7.46 -0.46
N ALA A 9 13.38 6.41 -0.40
CA ALA A 9 13.79 5.76 0.86
C ALA A 9 14.67 6.65 1.77
N THR A 10 15.60 7.43 1.22
CA THR A 10 16.52 8.28 2.01
C THR A 10 15.81 9.49 2.61
N SER A 11 14.69 9.89 2.01
CA SER A 11 13.89 11.06 2.42
C SER A 11 13.17 10.87 3.77
N LEU A 12 12.89 9.63 4.20
CA LEU A 12 12.31 9.32 5.51
C LEU A 12 13.28 9.56 6.68
N ALA A 13 14.58 9.43 6.43
CA ALA A 13 15.61 9.58 7.44
C ALA A 13 15.96 11.05 7.73
N ARG A 14 15.82 11.95 6.72
CA ARG A 14 16.21 13.37 6.82
C ARG A 14 15.09 14.21 7.47
N PRO A 15 15.37 14.93 8.58
CA PRO A 15 14.41 15.87 9.17
C PRO A 15 13.94 16.93 8.16
N GLY A 16 12.64 17.18 8.06
CA GLY A 16 12.02 18.17 7.15
C GLY A 16 11.53 17.62 5.81
N VAL A 17 12.20 16.61 5.23
CA VAL A 17 11.69 15.86 4.06
C VAL A 17 10.81 14.68 4.50
N ARG A 18 11.07 14.20 5.73
CA ARG A 18 10.36 13.11 6.41
C ARG A 18 8.84 13.30 6.44
N GLU A 19 8.34 14.48 6.73
CA GLU A 19 6.90 14.74 6.90
C GLU A 19 6.14 14.49 5.60
N ARG A 20 6.69 14.95 4.46
CA ARG A 20 6.10 14.72 3.14
C ARG A 20 6.20 13.25 2.72
N ALA A 21 7.34 12.61 2.98
CA ALA A 21 7.54 11.19 2.68
C ALA A 21 6.57 10.31 3.50
N ARG A 22 6.46 10.56 4.81
CA ARG A 22 5.54 9.86 5.71
C ARG A 22 4.08 9.94 5.26
N GLY A 23 3.63 11.06 4.72
CA GLY A 23 2.26 11.20 4.23
C GLY A 23 1.95 10.20 3.11
N ARG A 24 2.88 10.03 2.16
CA ARG A 24 2.75 9.07 1.06
C ARG A 24 2.81 7.62 1.55
N ASP A 25 3.78 7.31 2.40
CA ASP A 25 3.92 5.98 3.00
C ASP A 25 2.68 5.60 3.82
N LEU A 26 2.13 6.54 4.58
CA LEU A 26 0.91 6.34 5.36
C LEU A 26 -0.30 6.09 4.46
N ALA A 27 -0.47 6.87 3.39
CA ALA A 27 -1.55 6.66 2.43
C ALA A 27 -1.47 5.27 1.78
N MET A 28 -0.26 4.83 1.39
CA MET A 28 -0.02 3.48 0.88
C MET A 28 -0.38 2.41 1.93
N ALA A 29 0.02 2.61 3.19
CA ALA A 29 -0.25 1.66 4.27
C ALA A 29 -1.75 1.54 4.58
N GLN A 30 -2.49 2.65 4.58
CA GLN A 30 -3.93 2.69 4.76
C GLN A 30 -4.65 1.96 3.61
N ALA A 31 -4.32 2.27 2.36
CA ALA A 31 -4.90 1.60 1.20
C ALA A 31 -4.63 0.08 1.22
N ARG A 32 -3.45 -0.35 1.66
CA ARG A 32 -3.14 -1.78 1.86
C ARG A 32 -4.00 -2.43 2.93
N ALA A 33 -4.15 -1.77 4.08
CA ALA A 33 -4.95 -2.29 5.19
C ALA A 33 -6.42 -2.50 4.79
N GLU A 34 -6.94 -1.62 3.92
CA GLU A 34 -8.30 -1.72 3.41
C GLU A 34 -8.48 -2.64 2.19
N LEU A 35 -7.39 -3.18 1.65
CA LEU A 35 -7.34 -3.88 0.35
C LEU A 35 -7.83 -3.01 -0.83
N ASP A 36 -7.68 -1.69 -0.71
CA ASP A 36 -7.96 -0.74 -1.78
C ASP A 36 -6.80 -0.72 -2.78
N TRP A 37 -6.99 -1.40 -3.92
CA TRP A 37 -6.01 -1.47 -4.99
C TRP A 37 -5.85 -0.14 -5.71
N GLU A 38 -6.93 0.62 -5.89
CA GLU A 38 -6.89 1.89 -6.60
C GLU A 38 -6.10 2.93 -5.78
N GLY A 39 -6.38 3.03 -4.49
CA GLY A 39 -5.61 3.86 -3.56
C GLY A 39 -4.14 3.46 -3.48
N GLN A 40 -3.84 2.15 -3.50
CA GLN A 40 -2.45 1.67 -3.57
C GLN A 40 -1.75 2.12 -4.86
N PHE A 41 -2.43 2.06 -6.01
CA PHE A 41 -1.85 2.52 -7.28
C PHE A 41 -1.62 4.03 -7.28
N GLN A 42 -2.55 4.82 -6.75
CA GLN A 42 -2.41 6.28 -6.65
C GLN A 42 -1.24 6.67 -5.73
N ALA A 43 -1.04 5.96 -4.62
CA ALA A 43 0.07 6.21 -3.71
C ALA A 43 1.42 5.67 -4.23
N ALA A 44 1.43 4.77 -5.21
CA ALA A 44 2.65 4.14 -5.72
C ALA A 44 3.60 5.13 -6.39
N ILE A 45 4.92 4.87 -6.30
CA ILE A 45 5.95 5.65 -7.01
C ILE A 45 5.73 5.60 -8.52
N ASN A 46 5.39 4.42 -9.06
CA ASN A 46 5.03 4.24 -10.45
C ASN A 46 3.69 3.47 -10.55
N PRO A 47 2.56 4.19 -10.66
CA PRO A 47 1.23 3.58 -10.73
C PRO A 47 1.06 2.63 -11.92
N ALA A 48 1.56 3.02 -13.10
CA ALA A 48 1.43 2.22 -14.32
C ALA A 48 2.13 0.86 -14.18
N LYS A 49 3.35 0.86 -13.62
CA LYS A 49 4.09 -0.38 -13.37
C LYS A 49 3.41 -1.25 -12.33
N ALA A 50 2.90 -0.65 -11.25
CA ALA A 50 2.18 -1.37 -10.21
C ALA A 50 0.92 -2.07 -10.75
N ARG A 51 0.13 -1.37 -11.58
CA ARG A 51 -1.04 -1.96 -12.28
C ARG A 51 -0.63 -3.11 -13.18
N GLN A 52 0.41 -2.93 -13.99
CA GLN A 52 0.91 -3.98 -14.88
C GLN A 52 1.29 -5.24 -14.09
N ILE A 53 1.98 -5.09 -12.96
CA ILE A 53 2.38 -6.22 -12.11
C ILE A 53 1.16 -6.94 -11.53
N ARG A 54 0.15 -6.20 -11.04
CA ARG A 54 -1.08 -6.78 -10.49
C ARG A 54 -1.86 -7.56 -11.55
N HIS A 55 -2.00 -7.00 -12.75
CA HIS A 55 -2.77 -7.61 -13.83
C HIS A 55 -2.05 -8.79 -14.49
N ARG A 56 -0.71 -8.87 -14.39
CA ARG A 56 0.09 -9.95 -15.01
C ARG A 56 -0.35 -11.35 -14.62
N ARG A 57 -0.89 -11.54 -13.42
CA ARG A 57 -1.27 -12.85 -12.90
C ARG A 57 -2.77 -13.14 -12.93
N GLY A 58 -3.59 -12.30 -13.59
CA GLY A 58 -5.03 -12.56 -13.82
C GLY A 58 -5.78 -12.97 -12.54
N VAL A 59 -5.76 -12.11 -11.53
CA VAL A 59 -6.30 -12.45 -10.20
C VAL A 59 -7.66 -11.79 -10.00
N GLU A 60 -8.68 -12.63 -9.88
CA GLU A 60 -10.07 -12.29 -9.52
C GLU A 60 -10.29 -12.14 -8.00
N THR A 61 -9.24 -12.25 -7.19
CA THR A 61 -9.32 -12.13 -5.73
C THR A 61 -9.02 -10.72 -5.26
N ASP A 62 -9.58 -10.33 -4.11
CA ASP A 62 -9.30 -9.03 -3.46
C ASP A 62 -7.86 -8.94 -2.92
N THR A 63 -7.16 -10.07 -2.85
CA THR A 63 -5.81 -10.20 -2.31
C THR A 63 -4.76 -10.31 -3.43
N CYS A 64 -3.47 -10.39 -3.06
CA CYS A 64 -2.42 -10.67 -4.04
C CYS A 64 -2.23 -12.18 -4.24
N THR A 65 -1.64 -12.58 -5.37
CA THR A 65 -1.35 -13.99 -5.67
C THR A 65 -0.29 -14.64 -4.78
N MET A 66 0.33 -13.91 -3.85
CA MET A 66 1.40 -14.48 -3.03
C MET A 66 0.84 -15.41 -1.94
N CYS A 67 -0.21 -14.97 -1.25
CA CYS A 67 -0.80 -15.69 -0.12
C CYS A 67 -2.24 -16.16 -0.39
N SER A 68 -2.87 -15.65 -1.46
CA SER A 68 -4.23 -16.02 -1.88
C SER A 68 -5.23 -15.98 -0.71
N GLU A 69 -5.82 -17.11 -0.33
CA GLU A 69 -6.83 -17.23 0.73
C GLU A 69 -6.27 -17.01 2.15
N LEU A 70 -4.96 -17.21 2.35
CA LEU A 70 -4.31 -17.03 3.65
C LEU A 70 -3.68 -15.64 3.79
N CYS A 71 -4.31 -14.63 3.20
CA CYS A 71 -3.81 -13.26 3.26
C CYS A 71 -3.88 -12.71 4.69
N ALA A 72 -2.72 -12.46 5.29
CA ALA A 72 -2.61 -11.92 6.64
C ALA A 72 -3.35 -10.58 6.83
N ILE A 73 -3.37 -9.73 5.81
CA ILE A 73 -4.05 -8.43 5.87
C ILE A 73 -5.57 -8.60 5.91
N ARG A 74 -6.12 -9.49 5.06
CA ARG A 74 -7.55 -9.81 5.06
C ARG A 74 -7.98 -10.36 6.41
N LEU A 75 -7.25 -11.36 6.92
CA LEU A 75 -7.53 -11.98 8.22
C LEU A 75 -7.46 -10.96 9.37
N ALA A 76 -6.46 -10.07 9.36
CA ALA A 76 -6.34 -9.03 10.37
C ALA A 76 -7.49 -8.02 10.31
N LYS A 77 -7.97 -7.67 9.11
CA LYS A 77 -9.14 -6.80 8.92
C LYS A 77 -10.40 -7.48 9.45
N GLU A 78 -10.66 -8.72 9.07
CA GLU A 78 -11.79 -9.52 9.58
C GLU A 78 -11.79 -9.63 11.10
N ALA A 79 -10.64 -9.93 11.71
CA ALA A 79 -10.49 -10.00 13.16
C ALA A 79 -10.87 -8.67 13.84
N ARG A 80 -10.43 -7.54 13.29
CA ARG A 80 -10.77 -6.20 13.82
C ARG A 80 -12.26 -5.88 13.73
N GLU A 81 -12.92 -6.26 12.64
CA GLU A 81 -14.36 -6.04 12.50
C GLU A 81 -15.17 -6.93 13.47
N LEU A 82 -14.74 -8.19 13.66
CA LEU A 82 -15.34 -9.07 14.67
C LEU A 82 -15.20 -8.52 16.09
N GLU A 83 -14.05 -7.93 16.44
CA GLU A 83 -13.85 -7.28 17.73
C GLU A 83 -14.73 -6.05 17.93
N LYS A 84 -14.98 -5.26 16.87
CA LYS A 84 -15.90 -4.11 16.92
C LYS A 84 -17.34 -4.55 17.18
N GLY A 85 -17.79 -5.65 16.57
CA GLY A 85 -19.14 -6.17 16.76
C GLY A 85 -19.39 -6.86 18.10
N ARG A 86 -18.34 -7.15 18.88
CA ARG A 86 -18.42 -7.72 20.23
C ARG A 86 -18.54 -6.67 21.34
N LYS A 87 -18.43 -5.38 21.00
CA LYS A 87 -18.61 -4.25 21.91
C LYS A 87 -19.98 -3.63 21.72
#